data_AF-A0A5K1E268-F1
#
_entry.id   AF-A0A5K1E268-F1
#
_cell.length_a   1.000
_cell.length_b   1.000
_cell.length_c   1.000
_cell.angle_alpha   90.00
_cell.angle_beta   90.00
_cell.angle_gamma   90.00
#
_symmetry.space_group_name_H-M   'P 1'
#
loop_
_entity.id
_entity.type
_entity.pdbx_description
1 polymer ?
#
loop_
_entity_poly.entity_id
_entity_poly.type
_entity_poly.pdbx_seq_one_letter_code
_entity_poly.pdbx_strand_id
1 'polypeptide(L)'
;YGKVFKSHIFGSPTIVTTDAEVSKAVLQNDGRTFVPFYPKSITQLMGDSSILLINGGLQKRIHGLIGGFLKSPPLKAQITEEIENY
;
A
#
# COMPACT_ATOMS: atom_id res chain seq x y z
N TYR A 1 24.31 -6.18 -9.50
CA TYR A 1 23.47 -5.21 -10.21
C TYR A 1 23.49 -3.81 -9.58
N GLY A 2 23.77 -3.65 -8.28
CA GLY A 2 23.71 -2.36 -7.59
C GLY A 2 22.40 -2.19 -6.82
N LYS A 3 22.27 -1.09 -6.07
CA LYS A 3 21.06 -0.81 -5.28
C LYS A 3 19.85 -0.42 -6.13
N VAL A 4 20.06 0.00 -7.37
CA VAL A 4 19.01 0.29 -8.35
C VAL A 4 19.38 -0.40 -9.66
N PHE A 5 18.50 -1.24 -10.20
CA PHE A 5 18.78 -2.01 -11.40
C PHE A 5 17.53 -2.34 -12.22
N LYS A 6 17.75 -2.70 -13.48
CA LYS A 6 16.71 -3.12 -14.43
C LYS A 6 16.51 -4.64 -14.37
N SER A 7 15.27 -5.08 -14.46
CA SER A 7 14.87 -6.49 -14.54
C SER A 7 13.56 -6.63 -15.33
N HIS A 8 13.02 -7.85 -15.40
CA HIS A 8 11.66 -8.13 -15.84
C HIS A 8 10.92 -8.87 -14.73
N ILE A 9 9.84 -8.27 -14.21
CA ILE A 9 9.00 -8.87 -13.17
C ILE A 9 7.56 -8.91 -13.70
N PHE A 10 6.89 -10.05 -13.53
CA PHE A 10 5.55 -10.32 -14.10
C PHE A 10 5.46 -10.05 -15.61
N GLY A 11 6.52 -10.34 -16.36
CA GLY A 11 6.57 -10.14 -17.81
C GLY A 11 6.79 -8.69 -18.27
N SER A 12 6.97 -7.74 -17.34
CA SER A 12 7.11 -6.32 -17.64
C SER A 12 8.51 -5.79 -17.26
N PRO A 13 9.11 -4.90 -18.09
CA PRO A 13 10.34 -4.19 -17.71
C PRO A 13 10.15 -3.45 -16.38
N THR A 14 10.99 -3.76 -15.40
CA THR A 14 10.84 -3.29 -14.02
C THR A 14 12.15 -2.71 -13.51
N ILE A 15 12.09 -1.54 -12.89
CA ILE A 15 13.19 -0.99 -12.09
C ILE A 15 13.04 -1.49 -10.66
N VAL A 16 14.06 -2.18 -10.16
CA VAL A 16 14.11 -2.67 -8.78
C VAL A 16 15.07 -1.78 -8.00
N THR A 17 14.60 -1.27 -6.86
CA THR A 17 15.43 -0.52 -5.91
C THR A 17 15.45 -1.22 -4.56
N THR A 18 16.63 -1.33 -3.97
CA THR A 18 16.85 -1.66 -2.55
C THR A 18 17.44 -0.47 -1.79
N ASP A 19 17.59 0.68 -2.45
CA ASP A 19 18.03 1.92 -1.82
C ASP A 19 16.89 2.57 -1.02
N ALA A 20 17.16 2.89 0.24
CA ALA A 20 16.15 3.43 1.15
C ALA A 20 15.68 4.84 0.77
N GLU A 21 16.57 5.69 0.25
CA GLU A 21 16.20 7.06 -0.13
C GLU A 21 15.31 7.05 -1.37
N VAL A 22 15.67 6.23 -2.35
CA VAL A 22 14.84 6.02 -3.55
C VAL A 22 13.49 5.40 -3.19
N SER A 23 13.48 4.38 -2.33
CA SER A 23 12.24 3.74 -1.89
C SER A 23 11.33 4.74 -1.17
N LYS A 24 11.89 5.58 -0.29
CA LYS A 24 11.15 6.64 0.38
C LYS A 24 10.58 7.66 -0.61
N ALA A 25 11.37 8.10 -1.58
CA ALA A 25 10.92 9.04 -2.60
C ALA A 25 9.75 8.49 -3.45
N VAL A 26 9.78 7.20 -3.79
CA VAL A 26 8.67 6.53 -4.51
C VAL A 26 7.42 6.42 -3.63
N LEU A 27 7.58 6.03 -2.36
CA LEU A 27 6.45 5.81 -1.44
C LEU A 27 5.81 7.12 -0.95
N GLN A 28 6.57 8.20 -0.82
CA GLN A 28 6.08 9.51 -0.37
C GLN A 28 5.67 10.44 -1.52
N ASN A 29 5.70 9.96 -2.76
CA ASN A 29 5.25 10.73 -3.92
C ASN A 29 3.75 11.06 -3.81
N ASP A 30 3.34 12.19 -4.39
CA ASP A 30 1.97 12.73 -4.35
C ASP A 30 0.92 11.89 -5.12
N GLY A 31 1.27 10.68 -5.54
CA GLY A 31 0.45 9.77 -6.35
C GLY A 31 0.34 10.17 -7.82
N ARG A 32 1.12 11.16 -8.27
CA ARG A 32 1.13 11.64 -9.66
C ARG A 32 2.19 10.95 -10.51
N THR A 33 3.42 10.86 -10.01
CA THR A 33 4.55 10.27 -10.73
C THR A 33 4.57 8.74 -10.68
N PHE A 34 4.26 8.17 -9.51
CA PHE A 34 4.19 6.73 -9.27
C PHE A 34 2.79 6.37 -8.80
N VAL A 35 2.21 5.35 -9.44
CA VAL A 35 0.92 4.75 -9.08
C VAL A 35 1.20 3.29 -8.65
N PRO A 36 0.57 2.81 -7.57
CA PRO A 36 0.70 1.41 -7.17
C PRO A 36 0.31 0.44 -8.28
N PHE A 37 1.11 -0.60 -8.46
CA PHE A 37 0.82 -1.71 -9.36
C PHE A 37 0.72 -3.00 -8.54
N TYR A 38 -0.27 -3.83 -8.86
CA TYR A 38 -0.43 -5.17 -8.30
C TYR A 38 -0.72 -6.17 -9.41
N PRO A 39 -0.19 -7.41 -9.34
CA PRO A 39 -0.47 -8.45 -10.33
C PRO A 39 -1.96 -8.79 -10.42
N LYS A 40 -2.38 -9.23 -11.62
CA LYS A 40 -3.79 -9.54 -11.93
C LYS A 40 -4.43 -10.54 -10.95
N SER A 41 -3.68 -11.51 -10.45
CA SER A 41 -4.18 -12.48 -9.47
C SER A 41 -4.68 -11.81 -8.19
N ILE A 42 -3.95 -10.82 -7.68
CA ILE A 42 -4.33 -10.08 -6.47
C ILE A 42 -5.46 -9.11 -6.77
N THR A 43 -5.42 -8.42 -7.90
CA THR A 43 -6.47 -7.46 -8.23
C THR A 43 -7.83 -8.15 -8.41
N GLN A 44 -7.86 -9.31 -9.06
CA GLN A 44 -9.08 -10.09 -9.22
C GLN A 44 -9.60 -10.66 -7.90
N LEU A 45 -8.71 -11.15 -7.04
CA LEU A 45 -9.09 -11.69 -5.74
C LEU A 45 -9.69 -10.63 -4.82
N MET A 46 -9.12 -9.43 -4.82
CA MET A 46 -9.52 -8.35 -3.93
C MET A 46 -10.73 -7.56 -4.43
N GLY A 47 -10.98 -7.57 -5.75
CA GLY A 47 -12.06 -6.84 -6.39
C GLY A 47 -11.80 -5.35 -6.56
N ASP A 48 -12.50 -4.73 -7.51
CA ASP A 48 -12.25 -3.36 -7.98
C ASP A 48 -12.47 -2.27 -6.92
N SER A 49 -13.26 -2.56 -5.88
CA SER A 49 -13.51 -1.67 -4.75
C SER A 49 -12.41 -1.72 -3.67
N SER A 50 -11.40 -2.57 -3.82
CA SER A 50 -10.32 -2.71 -2.84
C SER A 50 -9.47 -1.45 -2.73
N ILE A 51 -9.00 -1.16 -1.50
CA ILE A 51 -8.04 -0.07 -1.22
C ILE A 51 -6.75 -0.16 -2.06
N LEU A 52 -6.40 -1.36 -2.54
CA LEU A 52 -5.24 -1.62 -3.40
C LEU A 52 -5.45 -1.16 -4.85
N LEU A 53 -6.71 -1.07 -5.29
CA LEU A 53 -7.11 -0.78 -6.67
C LEU A 53 -7.65 0.64 -6.84
N ILE A 54 -8.34 1.17 -5.84
CA ILE A 54 -8.76 2.57 -5.83
C ILE A 54 -7.53 3.49 -5.74
N ASN A 55 -7.56 4.61 -6.45
CA ASN A 55 -6.46 5.55 -6.52
C ASN A 55 -6.95 7.01 -6.36
N GLY A 56 -6.01 7.93 -6.15
CA GLY A 56 -6.30 9.37 -6.10
C GLY A 56 -7.18 9.79 -4.93
N GLY A 57 -8.12 10.71 -5.17
CA GLY A 57 -8.94 11.31 -4.11
C GLY A 57 -9.82 10.31 -3.34
N LEU A 58 -10.35 9.29 -4.04
CA LEU A 58 -11.16 8.24 -3.42
C LEU A 58 -10.32 7.40 -2.44
N GLN A 59 -9.13 6.99 -2.88
CA GLN A 59 -8.18 6.26 -2.03
C GLN A 59 -7.79 7.05 -0.80
N LYS A 60 -7.48 8.34 -0.93
CA LYS A 60 -7.17 9.23 0.21
C LYS A 60 -8.33 9.33 1.20
N ARG A 61 -9.56 9.47 0.71
CA ARG A 61 -10.76 9.55 1.56
C ARG A 61 -10.99 8.24 2.32
N ILE A 62 -10.97 7.10 1.63
CA ILE A 62 -11.19 5.78 2.26
C ILE A 62 -10.07 5.47 3.25
N HIS A 63 -8.81 5.70 2.86
CA HIS A 63 -7.65 5.51 3.75
C HIS A 63 -7.76 6.38 5.02
N GLY A 64 -8.20 7.63 4.89
CA GLY A 64 -8.45 8.51 6.03
C GLY A 64 -9.54 7.99 6.97
N LEU A 65 -10.67 7.50 6.42
CA LEU A 65 -11.76 6.94 7.22
C LEU A 65 -11.32 5.67 7.98
N ILE A 66 -10.67 4.74 7.28
CA ILE A 66 -10.14 3.51 7.90
C ILE A 66 -9.10 3.87 8.95
N GLY A 67 -8.15 4.76 8.64
CA GLY A 67 -7.13 5.20 9.58
C GLY A 67 -7.71 5.89 10.82
N GLY A 68 -8.79 6.65 10.66
CA GLY A 68 -9.52 7.25 11.78
C GLY A 68 -10.20 6.21 12.67
N PHE A 69 -10.88 5.23 12.06
CA PHE A 69 -11.50 4.11 12.77
C PHE A 69 -10.48 3.28 13.54
N LEU A 70 -9.37 2.92 12.90
CA LEU A 70 -8.28 2.13 13.51
C LEU A 70 -7.59 2.86 14.68
N LYS A 71 -7.60 4.20 14.69
CA LYS A 71 -7.06 5.01 15.78
C LYS A 71 -8.08 5.32 16.89
N SER A 72 -9.32 4.85 16.75
CA SER A 72 -10.37 5.19 17.71
C SER A 72 -10.10 4.54 19.09
N PRO A 73 -10.28 5.28 20.21
CA PRO A 73 -10.05 4.73 21.55
C PRO A 73 -10.85 3.47 21.87
N PRO A 74 -12.15 3.34 21.50
CA PRO A 74 -12.92 2.14 21.78
C PRO A 74 -12.35 0.90 21.08
N LEU A 75 -12.02 1.01 19.79
CA LEU A 75 -11.43 -0.09 19.03
C LEU A 75 -10.06 -0.47 19.59
N LYS A 76 -9.24 0.53 19.96
CA LYS A 76 -7.93 0.27 20.57
C LYS A 76 -8.07 -0.50 21.89
N ALA A 77 -9.03 -0.12 22.74
CA ALA A 77 -9.28 -0.81 24.01
C ALA A 77 -9.69 -2.27 23.75
N GLN A 78 -10.65 -2.50 22.85
CA GLN A 78 -11.13 -3.83 22.50
C GLN A 78 -10.00 -4.72 21.96
N ILE A 79 -9.21 -4.23 20.99
CA ILE A 79 -8.10 -5.00 20.42
C ILE A 79 -7.03 -5.31 21.47
N THR A 80 -6.75 -4.38 22.39
CA THR A 80 -5.76 -4.60 23.45
C THR A 80 -6.20 -5.70 24.39
N GLU A 81 -7.47 -5.68 24.81
CA GLU A 81 -8.06 -6.73 25.64
C GLU A 81 -8.05 -8.09 24.93
N GLU A 82 -8.40 -8.15 23.65
CA GLU A 82 -8.34 -9.40 22.87
C GLU A 82 -6.91 -9.95 22.77
N ILE A 83 -5.89 -9.10 22.61
CA ILE A 83 -4.48 -9.51 22.54
C ILE A 83 -3.97 -10.00 23.90
N GLU A 84 -4.36 -9.38 25.01
CA GLU A 84 -3.95 -9.79 26.35
C GLU A 84 -4.56 -11.14 26.78
N ASN A 85 -5.70 -11.50 26.21
CA ASN A 85 -6.40 -12.76 26.49
C ASN A 85 -5.99 -13.92 25.57
N TYR A 86 -5.02 -13.72 24.67
CA TYR A 86 -4.48 -14.72 23.74
C TYR A 86 -3.12 -15.25 24.20
#